data_AF-A0A7J8AJW8-F1
#
_entry.id   AF-A0A7J8AJW8-F1
#
_cell.length_a   1.000
_cell.length_b   1.000
_cell.length_c   1.000
_cell.angle_alpha   90.00
_cell.angle_beta   90.00
_cell.angle_gamma   90.00
#
_symmetry.space_group_name_H-M   'P 1'
#
loop_
_entity.id
_entity.type
_entity.pdbx_description
1 polymer ?
#
loop_
_entity_poly.entity_id
_entity_poly.type
_entity_poly.pdbx_seq_one_letter_code
_entity_poly.pdbx_strand_id
1 'polypeptide(L)'
;MYFKDKDQETEERCIADGVIYSIRTNGVLVFIPRFGIKGAAYLKNKDGLVISCGPDSRSEWKPGSLQRFQNKITSTTTGGESITFHLFDHVTVRISVQASRCHSDTIRLEIMSNKPYMIPDSELLHQSSLLLKSDLVKEVTRSVEEAQLAQEVKVNIIQEDFQKYCQTKGRSLYMLLEEIRDLALLDVSNSHGIGNTHLTSIK
;
A
#
# COMPACT_ATOMS: atom_id res chain seq x y z
N MET A 1 -18.27 16.07 14.39
CA MET A 1 -17.46 15.48 13.29
C MET A 1 -16.32 16.44 13.03
N TYR A 2 -15.09 15.95 12.84
CA TYR A 2 -13.87 16.77 12.74
C TYR A 2 -13.92 17.90 11.68
N PHE A 3 -14.69 17.73 10.60
CA PHE A 3 -14.79 18.67 9.49
C PHE A 3 -16.01 19.61 9.54
N LYS A 4 -16.83 19.58 10.61
CA LYS A 4 -18.08 20.37 10.66
C LYS A 4 -17.82 21.87 10.81
N ASP A 5 -16.89 22.23 11.69
CA ASP A 5 -16.62 23.64 12.06
C ASP A 5 -15.56 24.29 11.17
N LYS A 6 -15.23 23.61 10.06
CA LYS A 6 -14.14 23.95 9.16
C LYS A 6 -14.67 24.61 7.91
N ASP A 7 -14.05 25.72 7.52
CA ASP A 7 -14.50 26.44 6.34
C ASP A 7 -14.10 25.67 5.07
N GLN A 8 -15.11 25.31 4.26
CA GLN A 8 -14.93 24.39 3.14
C GLN A 8 -14.05 24.97 2.03
N GLU A 9 -13.96 26.30 1.94
CA GLU A 9 -13.26 27.02 0.88
C GLU A 9 -11.88 27.54 1.28
N THR A 10 -11.65 27.79 2.57
CA THR A 10 -10.45 28.48 3.05
C THR A 10 -9.52 27.56 3.83
N GLU A 11 -10.01 26.45 4.39
CA GLU A 11 -9.19 25.61 5.26
C GLU A 11 -8.44 24.53 4.48
N GLU A 12 -7.12 24.67 4.38
CA GLU A 12 -6.21 23.67 3.79
C GLU A 12 -6.34 22.27 4.40
N ARG A 13 -6.87 22.17 5.63
CA ARG A 13 -7.11 20.89 6.32
C ARG A 13 -8.27 20.09 5.72
N CYS A 14 -9.14 20.74 4.93
CA CYS A 14 -10.21 20.09 4.19
C CYS A 14 -9.76 19.61 2.79
N ILE A 15 -8.53 19.92 2.40
CA ILE A 15 -7.93 19.46 1.14
C ILE A 15 -6.86 18.40 1.48
N ALA A 16 -6.88 17.30 0.75
CA ALA A 16 -5.93 16.22 0.97
C ALA A 16 -5.64 15.44 -0.31
N ASP A 17 -4.53 14.71 -0.28
CA ASP A 17 -4.19 13.72 -1.28
C ASP A 17 -5.07 12.47 -1.09
N GLY A 18 -5.63 11.97 -2.20
CA GLY A 18 -6.48 10.80 -2.22
C GLY A 18 -6.07 9.83 -3.32
N VAL A 19 -6.12 8.53 -3.02
CA VAL A 19 -5.78 7.45 -3.97
C VAL A 19 -7.05 6.76 -4.44
N ILE A 20 -7.22 6.66 -5.75
CA ILE A 20 -8.35 5.94 -6.35
C ILE A 20 -8.14 4.45 -6.15
N TYR A 21 -9.03 3.78 -5.41
CA TYR A 21 -8.93 2.33 -5.17
C TYR A 21 -10.03 1.51 -5.86
N SER A 22 -11.03 2.16 -6.45
CA SER A 22 -12.07 1.48 -7.23
C SER A 22 -12.79 2.46 -8.16
N ILE A 23 -13.36 1.93 -9.25
CA ILE A 23 -14.04 2.70 -10.28
C ILE A 23 -15.50 2.26 -10.36
N ARG A 24 -16.41 3.24 -10.35
CA ARG A 24 -17.86 3.07 -10.47
C ARG A 24 -18.34 3.67 -11.80
N THR A 25 -19.63 3.52 -12.09
CA THR A 25 -20.24 4.03 -13.33
C THR A 25 -20.22 5.56 -13.41
N ASN A 26 -20.44 6.26 -12.28
CA ASN A 26 -20.57 7.71 -12.24
C ASN A 26 -19.43 8.41 -11.49
N GLY A 27 -18.36 7.68 -11.16
CA GLY A 27 -17.22 8.24 -10.46
C GLY A 27 -16.29 7.18 -9.89
N VAL A 28 -15.56 7.55 -8.85
CA VAL A 28 -14.48 6.74 -8.27
C VAL A 28 -14.63 6.61 -6.76
N LEU A 29 -14.05 5.56 -6.19
CA LEU A 29 -13.86 5.44 -4.76
C LEU A 29 -12.43 5.84 -4.42
N VAL A 30 -12.30 6.76 -3.46
CA VAL A 30 -11.05 7.35 -3.05
C VAL A 30 -10.77 7.01 -1.59
N PHE A 31 -9.52 6.67 -1.31
CA PHE A 31 -8.98 6.54 0.02
C PHE A 31 -8.10 7.75 0.31
N ILE A 32 -8.31 8.43 1.43
CA ILE A 32 -7.53 9.58 1.89
C ILE A 32 -6.64 9.10 3.04
N PRO A 33 -5.35 8.78 2.78
CA PRO A 33 -4.48 8.15 3.78
C PRO A 33 -4.32 9.02 5.04
N ARG A 34 -4.19 10.34 4.87
CA ARG A 34 -4.00 11.32 5.96
C ARG A 34 -5.03 11.21 7.07
N PHE A 35 -6.27 10.85 6.74
CA PHE A 35 -7.38 10.79 7.68
C PHE A 35 -8.00 9.39 7.82
N GLY A 36 -7.49 8.40 7.07
CA GLY A 36 -8.06 7.05 7.04
C GLY A 36 -9.49 7.00 6.45
N ILE A 37 -9.89 7.97 5.63
CA ILE A 37 -11.26 8.09 5.11
C ILE A 37 -11.38 7.38 3.77
N LYS A 38 -12.43 6.57 3.60
CA LYS A 38 -12.84 5.99 2.31
C LYS A 38 -14.18 6.57 1.91
N GLY A 39 -14.33 6.99 0.66
CA GLY A 39 -15.58 7.56 0.19
C GLY A 39 -15.70 7.59 -1.34
N ALA A 40 -16.90 7.90 -1.82
CA ALA A 40 -17.15 8.10 -3.24
C ALA A 40 -16.90 9.56 -3.61
N ALA A 41 -16.18 9.77 -4.71
CA ALA A 41 -16.09 11.03 -5.41
C ALA A 41 -16.78 10.90 -6.77
N TYR A 42 -17.80 11.71 -6.99
CA TYR A 42 -18.58 11.67 -8.22
C TYR A 42 -17.89 12.50 -9.31
N LEU A 43 -17.88 11.96 -10.54
CA LEU A 43 -17.37 12.64 -11.73
C LEU A 43 -18.51 13.17 -12.62
N LYS A 44 -19.77 12.92 -12.21
CA LYS A 44 -20.98 13.44 -12.83
C LYS A 44 -21.92 13.97 -11.74
N ASN A 45 -22.36 15.21 -11.89
CA ASN A 45 -23.28 15.84 -10.95
C ASN A 45 -24.75 15.44 -11.24
N LYS A 46 -25.68 15.93 -10.41
CA LYS A 46 -27.11 15.64 -10.55
C LYS A 46 -27.73 16.24 -11.82
N ASP A 47 -27.18 17.35 -12.29
CA ASP A 47 -27.60 18.05 -13.52
C ASP A 47 -27.06 17.36 -14.79
N GLY A 48 -26.29 16.28 -14.63
CA GLY A 48 -25.73 15.51 -15.71
C GLY A 48 -24.43 16.06 -16.30
N LEU A 49 -23.87 17.12 -15.73
CA LEU A 49 -22.56 17.68 -16.08
C LEU A 49 -21.45 16.77 -15.55
N VAL A 50 -20.37 16.69 -16.31
CA VAL A 50 -19.18 15.88 -16.00
C VAL A 50 -18.02 16.78 -15.60
N ILE A 51 -17.08 16.23 -14.84
CA ILE A 51 -15.88 16.94 -14.43
C ILE A 51 -14.94 17.17 -15.62
N SER A 52 -14.39 18.36 -15.71
CA SER A 52 -13.25 18.72 -16.56
C SER A 52 -12.19 19.38 -15.69
N CYS A 53 -10.91 19.12 -15.92
CA CYS A 53 -9.84 19.89 -15.29
C CYS A 53 -9.17 20.78 -16.33
N GLY A 54 -9.21 22.09 -16.09
CA GLY A 54 -8.50 23.07 -16.92
C GLY A 54 -6.98 23.06 -16.70
N PRO A 55 -6.24 23.91 -17.43
CA PRO A 55 -4.79 24.06 -17.28
C PRO A 55 -4.38 24.46 -15.84
N ASP A 56 -5.24 25.22 -15.16
CA ASP A 56 -5.06 25.67 -13.78
C ASP A 56 -5.30 24.55 -12.75
N SER A 57 -5.51 23.31 -13.22
CA SER A 57 -5.72 22.12 -12.39
C SER A 57 -6.98 22.19 -11.50
N ARG A 58 -7.86 23.17 -11.73
CA ARG A 58 -9.15 23.30 -11.06
C ARG A 58 -10.21 22.52 -11.83
N SER A 59 -10.98 21.74 -11.08
CA SER A 59 -12.14 21.01 -11.57
C SER A 59 -13.32 21.95 -11.82
N GLU A 60 -13.93 21.80 -12.99
CA GLU A 60 -15.17 22.48 -13.37
C GLU A 60 -16.19 21.46 -13.88
N TRP A 61 -17.47 21.80 -13.75
CA TRP A 61 -18.58 20.99 -14.26
C TRP A 61 -18.97 21.46 -15.65
N LYS A 62 -18.78 20.60 -16.66
CA LYS A 62 -19.13 20.90 -18.06
C LYS A 62 -20.06 19.83 -18.64
N PRO A 63 -20.90 20.16 -19.64
CA PRO A 63 -21.69 19.16 -20.35
C PRO A 63 -20.80 18.10 -21.00
N GLY A 64 -21.18 16.83 -20.90
CA GLY A 64 -20.39 15.73 -21.44
C GLY A 64 -20.87 14.34 -21.02
N SER A 65 -20.01 13.35 -21.22
CA SER A 65 -20.30 11.94 -20.95
C SER A 65 -19.15 11.28 -20.19
N LEU A 66 -19.49 10.26 -19.39
CA LEU A 66 -18.51 9.41 -18.71
C LEU A 66 -18.44 8.05 -19.41
N GLN A 67 -17.22 7.58 -19.66
CA GLN A 67 -16.95 6.25 -20.16
C GLN A 67 -16.15 5.47 -19.11
N ARG A 68 -16.76 4.41 -18.58
CA ARG A 68 -16.12 3.52 -17.63
C ARG A 68 -15.40 2.39 -18.35
N PHE A 69 -14.19 2.09 -17.90
CA PHE A 69 -13.43 0.88 -18.23
C PHE A 69 -13.12 0.10 -16.93
N GLN A 70 -12.42 -1.02 -17.05
CA GLN A 70 -12.10 -1.87 -15.89
C GLN A 70 -11.15 -1.18 -14.91
N ASN A 71 -10.12 -0.50 -15.41
CA ASN A 71 -9.06 0.13 -14.62
C ASN A 71 -8.98 1.65 -14.79
N LYS A 72 -9.92 2.26 -15.53
CA LYS A 72 -9.98 3.71 -15.74
C LYS A 72 -11.40 4.21 -15.98
N ILE A 73 -11.60 5.51 -15.81
CA ILE A 73 -12.82 6.23 -16.19
C ILE A 73 -12.43 7.53 -16.89
N THR A 74 -13.05 7.76 -18.05
CA THR A 74 -12.78 8.93 -18.88
C THR A 74 -14.01 9.81 -18.90
N SER A 75 -13.83 11.09 -18.58
CA SER A 75 -14.81 12.15 -18.76
C SER A 75 -14.50 12.90 -20.04
N THR A 76 -15.47 12.98 -20.95
CA THR A 76 -15.34 13.69 -22.22
C THR A 76 -16.40 14.78 -22.28
N THR A 77 -15.95 16.02 -22.40
CA THR A 77 -16.81 17.18 -22.54
C THR A 77 -17.32 17.34 -23.97
N THR A 78 -18.41 18.06 -24.16
CA THR A 78 -18.92 18.39 -25.51
C THR A 78 -17.92 19.23 -26.33
N GLY A 79 -17.00 19.94 -25.66
CA GLY A 79 -15.92 20.69 -26.30
C GLY A 79 -14.73 19.85 -26.79
N GLY A 80 -14.77 18.52 -26.62
CA GLY A 80 -13.70 17.60 -27.02
C GLY A 80 -12.57 17.45 -26.00
N GLU A 81 -12.55 18.25 -24.93
CA GLU A 81 -11.64 18.06 -23.80
C GLU A 81 -11.99 16.74 -23.10
N SER A 82 -10.98 15.92 -22.81
CA SER A 82 -11.16 14.68 -22.07
C SER A 82 -10.16 14.55 -20.93
N ILE A 83 -10.61 13.98 -19.83
CA ILE A 83 -9.79 13.69 -18.66
C ILE A 83 -10.01 12.25 -18.23
N THR A 84 -8.93 11.55 -17.93
CA THR A 84 -8.97 10.14 -17.55
C THR A 84 -8.38 9.96 -16.17
N PHE A 85 -9.07 9.17 -15.35
CA PHE A 85 -8.63 8.74 -14.03
C PHE A 85 -8.41 7.23 -14.04
N HIS A 86 -7.26 6.77 -13.57
CA HIS A 86 -6.91 5.36 -13.45
C HIS A 86 -7.02 4.89 -12.00
N LEU A 87 -7.06 3.57 -11.86
CA LEU A 87 -6.87 2.93 -10.58
C LEU A 87 -5.47 3.29 -10.04
N PHE A 88 -5.41 3.61 -8.75
CA PHE A 88 -4.23 4.04 -8.01
C PHE A 88 -3.69 5.42 -8.38
N ASP A 89 -4.37 6.18 -9.25
CA ASP A 89 -4.03 7.58 -9.45
C ASP A 89 -4.24 8.37 -8.16
N HIS A 90 -3.29 9.26 -7.90
CA HIS A 90 -3.39 10.27 -6.84
C HIS A 90 -4.13 11.49 -7.36
N VAL A 91 -5.09 11.96 -6.57
CA VAL A 91 -5.94 13.10 -6.88
C VAL A 91 -6.04 14.03 -5.68
N THR A 92 -6.21 15.32 -5.94
CA THR A 92 -6.50 16.29 -4.88
C THR A 92 -7.99 16.25 -4.59
N VAL A 93 -8.34 15.98 -3.34
CA VAL A 93 -9.73 15.83 -2.90
C VAL A 93 -10.07 16.88 -1.86
N ARG A 94 -11.25 17.48 -2.00
CA ARG A 94 -11.90 18.29 -0.98
C ARG A 94 -12.86 17.45 -0.16
N ILE A 95 -12.74 17.58 1.15
CA ILE A 95 -13.58 16.94 2.16
C ILE A 95 -14.57 17.98 2.66
N SER A 96 -15.87 17.68 2.57
CA SER A 96 -16.94 18.53 3.09
C SER A 96 -17.92 17.70 3.91
N VAL A 97 -18.61 18.34 4.85
CA VAL A 97 -19.69 17.69 5.62
C VAL A 97 -21.03 18.11 5.04
N GLN A 98 -21.84 17.11 4.72
CA GLN A 98 -23.25 17.29 4.42
C GLN A 98 -24.06 17.05 5.69
N ALA A 99 -24.50 18.13 6.32
CA ALA A 99 -25.44 18.07 7.43
C ALA A 99 -26.80 17.53 6.95
N SER A 100 -27.44 16.71 7.77
CA SER A 100 -28.79 16.20 7.53
C SER A 100 -29.65 16.46 8.76
N ARG A 101 -30.95 16.72 8.54
CA ARG A 101 -31.91 16.96 9.62
C ARG A 101 -32.44 15.67 10.24
N CYS A 102 -32.45 14.58 9.47
CA CYS A 102 -33.10 13.33 9.85
C CYS A 102 -32.13 12.13 9.86
N HIS A 103 -30.88 12.33 9.45
CA HIS A 103 -29.84 11.32 9.41
C HIS A 103 -28.54 11.85 10.00
N SER A 104 -27.60 10.96 10.29
CA SER A 104 -26.24 11.38 10.63
C SER A 104 -25.64 12.19 9.48
N ASP A 105 -24.91 13.25 9.82
CA ASP A 105 -24.05 13.95 8.89
C ASP A 105 -23.20 12.97 8.07
N THR A 106 -22.96 13.31 6.82
CA THR A 106 -22.21 12.46 5.87
C THR A 106 -21.03 13.23 5.30
N ILE A 107 -19.90 12.55 5.13
CA ILE A 107 -18.73 13.13 4.46
C ILE A 107 -18.94 13.06 2.95
N ARG A 108 -18.75 14.19 2.27
CA ARG A 108 -18.77 14.30 0.81
C ARG A 108 -17.36 14.59 0.32
N LEU A 109 -16.92 13.79 -0.64
CA LEU A 109 -15.62 13.93 -1.30
C LEU A 109 -15.81 14.50 -2.71
N GLU A 110 -15.02 15.51 -3.05
CA GLU A 110 -15.02 16.16 -4.36
C GLU A 110 -13.59 16.21 -4.92
N ILE A 111 -13.42 15.79 -6.17
CA ILE A 111 -12.10 15.85 -6.83
C ILE A 111 -11.89 17.27 -7.34
N MET A 112 -10.84 17.92 -6.83
CA MET A 112 -10.45 19.27 -7.23
C MET A 112 -9.46 19.28 -8.38
N SER A 113 -8.57 18.28 -8.43
CA SER A 113 -7.50 18.19 -9.41
C SER A 113 -7.16 16.71 -9.66
N ASN A 114 -6.74 16.41 -10.88
CA ASN A 114 -6.18 15.11 -11.25
C ASN A 114 -4.69 14.96 -10.91
N LYS A 115 -4.12 15.92 -10.19
CA LYS A 115 -2.75 15.87 -9.67
C LYS A 115 -2.75 15.56 -8.18
N PRO A 116 -1.71 14.88 -7.67
CA PRO A 116 -1.54 14.64 -6.25
C PRO A 116 -1.49 15.97 -5.49
N TYR A 117 -2.05 15.98 -4.28
CA TYR A 117 -1.99 17.17 -3.42
C TYR A 117 -0.62 17.26 -2.77
N MET A 118 0.19 18.23 -3.21
CA MET A 118 1.45 18.55 -2.55
C MET A 118 1.14 19.44 -1.35
N ILE A 119 1.25 18.86 -0.15
CA ILE A 119 1.26 19.66 1.07
C ILE A 119 2.53 20.51 0.98
N PRO A 120 2.47 21.85 1.08
CA PRO A 120 3.68 22.65 1.18
C PRO A 120 4.46 22.15 2.39
N ASP A 121 5.70 21.74 2.16
CA ASP A 121 6.59 21.13 3.14
C ASP A 121 6.70 21.99 4.41
N SER A 122 5.87 21.71 5.40
CA SER A 122 6.24 21.93 6.80
C SER A 122 6.93 20.64 7.27
N GLU A 123 8.23 20.58 6.97
CA GLU A 123 9.28 19.90 7.73
C GLU A 123 9.41 18.37 7.73
N LEU A 124 8.54 17.56 7.12
CA LEU A 124 8.60 16.09 7.32
C LEU A 124 9.15 15.23 6.15
N LEU A 125 9.28 15.74 4.93
CA LEU A 125 9.65 14.90 3.78
C LEU A 125 11.14 14.88 3.42
N HIS A 126 11.92 15.89 3.80
CA HIS A 126 13.35 15.94 3.48
C HIS A 126 14.25 15.15 4.46
N GLN A 127 13.76 14.82 5.66
CA GLN A 127 14.54 14.04 6.64
C GLN A 127 14.32 12.52 6.53
N SER A 128 13.18 12.06 6.00
CA SER A 128 12.82 10.64 6.04
C SER A 128 13.65 9.78 5.07
N SER A 129 13.98 10.27 3.87
CA SER A 129 14.71 9.46 2.88
C SER A 129 16.16 9.11 3.28
N LEU A 130 16.83 9.96 4.05
CA LEU A 130 18.22 9.74 4.46
C LEU A 130 18.31 9.00 5.80
N LEU A 131 17.41 9.30 6.74
CA LEU A 131 17.36 8.63 8.05
C LEU A 131 16.92 7.16 7.95
N LEU A 132 15.96 6.85 7.07
CA LEU A 132 15.46 5.47 6.92
C LEU A 132 16.52 4.49 6.40
N LYS A 133 17.46 4.96 5.56
CA LYS A 133 18.54 4.10 5.04
C LYS A 133 19.60 3.85 6.10
N SER A 134 19.98 4.86 6.89
CA SER A 134 20.97 4.69 7.95
C SER A 134 20.43 3.88 9.14
N ASP A 135 19.17 4.09 9.50
CA ASP A 135 18.54 3.36 10.62
C ASP A 135 18.33 1.89 10.28
N LEU A 136 17.92 1.57 9.04
CA LEU A 136 17.81 0.19 8.58
C LEU A 136 19.15 -0.54 8.63
N VAL A 137 20.23 0.07 8.14
CA VAL A 137 21.57 -0.54 8.18
C VAL A 137 22.02 -0.78 9.62
N LYS A 138 21.78 0.20 10.51
CA LYS A 138 22.16 0.12 11.92
C LYS A 138 21.38 -0.95 12.69
N GLU A 139 20.10 -1.13 12.37
CA GLU A 139 19.26 -2.15 12.97
C GLU A 139 19.61 -3.56 12.47
N VAL A 140 19.94 -3.72 11.19
CA VAL A 140 20.44 -4.99 10.63
C VAL A 140 21.77 -5.39 11.27
N THR A 141 22.73 -4.46 11.42
CA THR A 141 24.01 -4.77 12.08
C THR A 141 23.81 -5.15 13.55
N ARG A 142 22.95 -4.42 14.28
CA ARG A 142 22.62 -4.74 15.68
C ARG A 142 21.99 -6.12 15.81
N SER A 143 21.05 -6.46 14.92
CA SER A 143 20.36 -7.75 14.94
C SER A 143 21.30 -8.93 14.65
N VAL A 144 22.29 -8.72 13.78
CA VAL A 144 23.32 -9.73 13.47
C VAL A 144 24.27 -9.93 14.66
N GLU A 145 24.68 -8.87 15.33
CA GLU A 145 25.53 -8.93 16.54
C GLU A 145 24.77 -9.59 17.71
N GLU A 146 23.51 -9.22 17.94
CA GLU A 146 22.66 -9.83 18.96
C GLU A 146 22.38 -11.31 18.66
N ALA A 147 22.19 -11.69 17.39
CA ALA A 147 22.03 -13.10 17.00
C ALA A 147 23.31 -13.92 17.25
N GLN A 148 24.49 -13.36 16.99
CA GLN A 148 25.77 -14.03 17.26
C GLN A 148 26.01 -14.22 18.76
N LEU A 149 25.77 -13.19 19.56
CA LEU A 149 25.86 -13.25 21.03
C LEU A 149 24.83 -14.21 21.63
N ALA A 150 23.59 -14.21 21.13
CA ALA A 150 22.56 -15.15 21.55
C ALA A 150 22.91 -16.60 21.16
N GLN A 151 23.66 -16.81 20.08
CA GLN A 151 24.12 -18.13 19.65
C GLN A 151 25.26 -18.64 20.55
N GLU A 152 26.24 -17.80 20.92
CA GLU A 152 27.28 -18.15 21.90
C GLU A 152 26.71 -18.42 23.30
N VAL A 153 25.74 -17.61 23.75
CA VAL A 153 25.08 -17.80 25.05
C VAL A 153 24.17 -19.04 25.04
N LYS A 154 23.46 -19.34 23.94
CA LYS A 154 22.67 -20.57 23.79
C LYS A 154 23.53 -21.82 23.93
N VAL A 155 24.71 -21.86 23.32
CA VAL A 155 25.58 -23.06 23.33
C VAL A 155 25.98 -23.43 24.77
N ASN A 156 26.25 -22.44 25.62
CA ASN A 156 26.60 -22.68 27.03
C ASN A 156 25.40 -23.06 27.90
N ILE A 157 24.24 -22.41 27.73
CA ILE A 157 23.02 -22.69 28.53
C ILE A 157 22.41 -24.05 28.18
N ILE A 158 22.42 -24.42 26.90
CA ILE A 158 21.88 -25.69 26.41
C ILE A 158 22.63 -26.88 27.05
N GLN A 159 23.94 -26.75 27.30
CA GLN A 159 24.74 -27.81 27.94
C GLN A 159 24.40 -28.04 29.42
N GLU A 160 24.06 -26.98 30.16
CA GLU A 160 23.65 -27.07 31.57
C GLU A 160 22.22 -27.62 31.74
N ASP A 161 21.29 -27.22 30.87
CA ASP A 161 19.89 -27.65 30.94
C ASP A 161 19.71 -29.15 30.58
N PHE A 162 20.56 -29.70 29.71
CA PHE A 162 20.53 -31.15 29.41
C PHE A 162 20.81 -32.02 30.64
N GLN A 163 21.66 -31.56 31.56
CA GLN A 163 21.92 -32.26 32.83
C GLN A 163 20.77 -32.11 33.82
N LYS A 164 20.11 -30.94 33.85
CA LYS A 164 19.06 -30.62 34.81
C LYS A 164 17.72 -31.33 34.52
N TYR A 165 17.40 -31.57 33.25
CA TYR A 165 16.09 -32.09 32.84
C TYR A 165 16.12 -33.50 32.23
N CYS A 166 17.21 -34.24 32.39
CA CYS A 166 17.35 -35.65 31.96
C CYS A 166 16.91 -35.90 30.51
N GLN A 167 17.12 -34.95 29.60
CA GLN A 167 16.76 -35.13 28.20
C GLN A 167 17.70 -36.16 27.55
N THR A 168 17.15 -37.01 26.69
CA THR A 168 17.91 -38.02 25.97
C THR A 168 18.96 -37.36 25.08
N LYS A 169 20.23 -37.76 25.22
CA LYS A 169 21.31 -37.29 24.33
C LYS A 169 21.07 -37.82 22.92
N GLY A 170 20.58 -36.95 22.03
CA GLY A 170 20.29 -37.25 20.64
C GLY A 170 19.88 -36.01 19.86
N ARG A 171 19.67 -36.15 18.54
CA ARG A 171 19.16 -35.06 17.69
C ARG A 171 17.80 -34.61 18.21
N SER A 172 17.73 -33.37 18.69
CA SER A 172 16.47 -32.79 19.15
C SER A 172 15.51 -32.62 17.99
N LEU A 173 14.20 -32.67 18.26
CA LEU A 173 13.16 -32.41 17.25
C LEU A 173 13.39 -31.05 16.56
N TYR A 174 13.90 -30.07 17.31
CA TYR A 174 14.28 -28.77 16.78
C TYR A 174 15.36 -28.87 15.69
N MET A 175 16.44 -29.64 15.92
CA MET A 175 17.48 -29.85 14.91
C MET A 175 16.94 -30.53 13.65
N LEU A 176 15.99 -31.48 13.79
CA LEU A 176 15.34 -32.11 12.64
C LEU A 176 14.51 -31.12 11.82
N LEU A 177 13.73 -30.26 12.50
CA LEU A 177 12.93 -29.23 11.83
C LEU A 177 13.80 -28.17 11.15
N GLU A 178 14.95 -27.88 11.72
CA GLU A 178 15.96 -26.98 11.14
C GLU A 178 16.56 -27.59 9.85
N GLU A 179 16.90 -28.88 9.85
CA GLU A 179 17.34 -29.59 8.64
C GLU A 179 16.26 -29.61 7.54
N ILE A 180 14.98 -29.80 7.90
CA ILE A 180 13.86 -29.76 6.93
C ILE A 180 13.70 -28.36 6.33
N ARG A 181 13.85 -27.31 7.14
CA ARG A 181 13.82 -25.92 6.66
C ARG A 181 14.94 -25.68 5.66
N ASP A 182 16.16 -26.10 5.99
CA ASP A 182 17.32 -25.88 5.13
C ASP A 182 17.21 -26.66 3.81
N LEU A 183 16.65 -27.88 3.84
CA LEU A 183 16.32 -28.66 2.65
C LEU A 183 15.26 -27.98 1.77
N ALA A 184 14.25 -27.34 2.37
CA ALA A 184 13.20 -26.64 1.64
C ALA A 184 13.70 -25.35 0.95
N LEU A 185 14.85 -24.82 1.38
CA LEU A 185 15.48 -23.63 0.80
C LEU A 185 16.45 -23.97 -0.34
N LEU A 186 16.78 -25.25 -0.54
CA LEU A 186 17.62 -25.69 -1.67
C LEU A 186 16.76 -25.79 -2.94
N ASP A 187 17.11 -24.98 -3.94
CA ASP A 187 16.44 -24.96 -5.24
C ASP A 187 16.76 -26.24 -6.02
N VAL A 188 15.74 -27.00 -6.43
CA VAL A 188 15.89 -28.24 -7.20
C VAL A 188 16.11 -27.90 -8.68
N SER A 189 17.26 -27.31 -8.98
CA SER A 189 17.66 -26.99 -10.34
C SER A 189 19.09 -27.44 -10.60
N ASN A 190 19.38 -28.73 -10.41
CA ASN A 190 20.57 -29.38 -10.99
C ASN A 190 20.52 -30.93 -10.98
N SER A 191 19.54 -31.53 -11.67
CA SER A 191 19.68 -32.94 -12.10
C SER A 191 18.86 -33.26 -13.36
N HIS A 192 19.32 -32.76 -14.51
CA HIS A 192 19.01 -33.37 -15.81
C HIS A 192 20.34 -33.67 -16.55
N GLY A 193 20.55 -34.95 -16.89
CA GLY A 193 21.70 -35.49 -17.62
C GLY A 193 22.72 -36.13 -16.68
N ILE A 194 22.85 -37.45 -16.58
CA ILE A 194 23.41 -38.33 -17.62
C ILE A 194 22.65 -39.66 -17.66
N GLY A 195 22.20 -40.04 -18.86
CA GLY A 195 21.71 -41.37 -19.16
C GLY A 195 22.80 -42.31 -19.69
N ASN A 196 22.46 -43.60 -19.58
CA ASN A 196 22.85 -44.75 -20.39
C ASN A 196 24.10 -45.61 -20.05
N THR A 197 23.73 -46.86 -19.68
CA THR A 197 24.21 -48.18 -20.18
C THR A 197 25.63 -48.64 -19.85
N HIS A 198 25.77 -49.76 -19.14
CA HIS A 198 26.00 -51.07 -19.77
C HIS A 198 25.82 -52.23 -18.76
N LEU A 199 25.14 -53.30 -19.21
CA LEU A 199 25.09 -54.60 -18.55
C LEU A 199 26.50 -55.22 -18.46
N THR A 200 26.81 -55.90 -17.35
CA THR A 200 27.69 -57.07 -17.39
C THR A 200 27.14 -58.17 -16.48
N SER A 201 26.74 -59.26 -17.13
CA SER A 201 26.44 -60.56 -16.55
C SER A 201 27.75 -61.29 -16.27
N ILE A 202 27.94 -61.85 -15.08
CA ILE A 202 28.86 -62.98 -14.88
C ILE A 202 28.20 -63.99 -13.94
N LYS A 203 28.21 -65.23 -14.45
CA LYS A 203 27.86 -66.54 -13.89
C LYS A 203 28.09 -66.75 -12.40
#